data_AF-A0A1F3DET7-F1
#
_entry.id   AF-A0A1F3DET7-F1
#
_cell.length_a   1.000
_cell.length_b   1.000
_cell.length_c   1.000
_cell.angle_alpha   90.00
_cell.angle_beta   90.00
_cell.angle_gamma   90.00
#
_symmetry.space_group_name_H-M   'P 1'
#
loop_
_entity.id
_entity.type
_entity.pdbx_description
1 polymer ?
#
loop_
_entity_poly.entity_id
_entity_poly.type
_entity_poly.pdbx_seq_one_letter_code
_entity_poly.pdbx_strand_id
1 'polypeptide(L)'
;MSDNGYFHGEHGLADKWYPYQKSIKVPLIVHDPRLSENRRNIINDEFILNIDIAPSILASTGLTVPQRMQGVDFSDLYLEEKPVDWRKDFFYEHPYVTNEERIPSSEALVTHSEKYILWPHYDFEEFFDLVKDPFEVSNAINDRSSVRNVESMKKRFLELKENAK
;
A
#
# COMPACT_ATOMS: atom_id res chain seq x y z
N MET A 1 -5.86 9.36 -10.89
CA MET A 1 -5.76 8.32 -9.83
C MET A 1 -7.16 7.97 -9.39
N SER A 2 -7.42 6.73 -8.98
CA SER A 2 -8.64 6.36 -8.25
C SER A 2 -8.44 6.55 -6.74
N ASP A 3 -9.52 6.68 -5.97
CA ASP A 3 -9.47 6.70 -4.50
C ASP A 3 -9.16 5.31 -3.92
N ASN A 4 -9.73 4.28 -4.54
CA ASN A 4 -9.59 2.86 -4.22
C ASN A 4 -9.98 2.02 -5.47
N GLY A 5 -9.80 0.71 -5.36
CA GLY A 5 -10.34 -0.31 -6.26
C GLY A 5 -11.76 -0.72 -5.86
N TYR A 6 -12.20 -1.89 -6.31
CA TYR A 6 -13.55 -2.40 -6.07
C TYR A 6 -13.60 -3.92 -6.24
N PHE A 7 -14.24 -4.63 -5.32
CA PHE A 7 -14.56 -6.05 -5.45
C PHE A 7 -15.82 -6.23 -6.30
N HIS A 8 -15.71 -7.03 -7.35
CA HIS A 8 -16.81 -7.41 -8.24
C HIS A 8 -17.30 -8.85 -7.98
N GLY A 9 -17.14 -9.33 -6.74
CA GLY A 9 -17.44 -10.71 -6.34
C GLY A 9 -16.20 -11.52 -5.96
N GLU A 10 -14.98 -11.00 -6.17
CA GLU A 10 -13.77 -11.63 -5.64
C GLU A 10 -13.88 -11.79 -4.11
N HIS A 11 -13.40 -12.94 -3.61
CA HIS A 11 -13.52 -13.33 -2.19
C HIS A 11 -14.96 -13.38 -1.65
N GLY A 12 -15.97 -13.39 -2.53
CA GLY A 12 -17.38 -13.28 -2.12
C GLY A 12 -17.77 -11.89 -1.64
N LEU A 13 -16.94 -10.88 -1.94
CA LEU A 13 -17.10 -9.50 -1.48
C LEU A 13 -17.59 -8.59 -2.61
N ALA A 14 -18.23 -7.49 -2.19
CA ALA A 14 -18.48 -6.32 -3.01
C ALA A 14 -17.88 -5.08 -2.33
N ASP A 15 -17.81 -3.96 -3.04
CA ASP A 15 -17.34 -2.67 -2.51
C ASP A 15 -15.81 -2.61 -2.30
N LYS A 16 -15.29 -1.79 -1.37
CA LYS A 16 -13.85 -1.43 -1.33
C LYS A 16 -13.28 -1.25 0.09
N TRP A 17 -13.61 -2.17 1.00
CA TRP A 17 -13.37 -1.98 2.44
C TRP A 17 -12.06 -2.56 2.98
N TYR A 18 -11.53 -3.61 2.35
CA TYR A 18 -10.51 -4.46 2.97
C TYR A 18 -9.16 -4.42 2.26
N PRO A 19 -8.05 -4.83 2.90
CA PRO A 19 -6.70 -4.60 2.40
C PRO A 19 -6.25 -5.52 1.26
N TYR A 20 -7.15 -6.15 0.51
CA TYR A 20 -6.79 -6.97 -0.64
C TYR A 20 -6.40 -6.09 -1.85
N GLN A 21 -5.54 -6.59 -2.73
CA GLN A 21 -5.01 -5.85 -3.89
C GLN A 21 -6.12 -5.29 -4.78
N LYS A 22 -7.24 -6.01 -4.91
CA LYS A 22 -8.42 -5.56 -5.66
C LYS A 22 -9.04 -4.26 -5.14
N SER A 23 -8.88 -3.99 -3.85
CA SER A 23 -9.40 -2.80 -3.17
C SER A 23 -8.35 -1.69 -3.05
N ILE A 24 -7.08 -2.03 -2.84
CA ILE A 24 -6.06 -1.02 -2.51
C ILE A 24 -5.14 -0.64 -3.69
N LYS A 25 -5.05 -1.47 -4.73
CA LYS A 25 -4.19 -1.18 -5.89
C LYS A 25 -4.99 -0.45 -6.98
N VAL A 26 -4.63 0.80 -7.23
CA VAL A 26 -5.33 1.69 -8.17
C VAL A 26 -4.41 2.16 -9.30
N PRO A 27 -4.97 2.53 -10.47
CA PRO A 27 -4.17 3.13 -11.54
C PRO A 27 -3.75 4.57 -11.19
N LEU A 28 -2.49 4.88 -11.45
CA LEU A 28 -1.92 6.23 -11.45
C LEU A 28 -1.18 6.45 -12.78
N ILE A 29 -1.52 7.53 -13.47
CA ILE A 29 -0.81 8.00 -14.67
C ILE A 29 -0.38 9.43 -14.39
N VAL A 30 0.90 9.71 -14.62
CA VAL A 30 1.51 11.02 -14.41
C VAL A 30 2.00 11.53 -15.74
N HIS A 31 1.58 12.75 -16.09
CA HIS A 31 2.12 13.47 -17.24
C HIS A 31 2.87 14.69 -16.72
N ASP A 32 4.19 14.63 -16.78
CA ASP A 32 5.07 15.73 -16.38
C ASP A 32 5.77 16.33 -17.62
N PRO A 33 5.50 17.60 -17.99
CA PRO A 33 6.09 18.21 -19.17
C PRO A 33 7.60 18.41 -19.07
N ARG A 34 8.18 18.31 -17.87
CA ARG A 34 9.64 18.38 -17.64
C ARG A 34 10.37 17.14 -18.16
N LEU A 35 9.66 16.02 -18.35
CA LEU A 35 10.24 14.78 -18.87
C LEU A 35 10.64 14.92 -20.36
N SER A 36 11.89 14.54 -20.64
CA SER A 36 12.38 14.35 -22.00
C SER A 36 11.63 13.21 -22.71
N GLU A 37 11.50 13.28 -24.03
CA GLU A 37 10.72 12.32 -24.82
C GLU A 37 11.16 10.87 -24.62
N ASN A 38 12.46 10.62 -24.50
CA ASN A 38 13.05 9.29 -24.26
C ASN A 38 12.76 8.71 -22.86
N ARG A 39 12.14 9.49 -21.96
CA ARG A 39 11.78 9.09 -20.59
C ARG A 39 10.27 9.06 -20.36
N ARG A 40 9.47 9.26 -21.41
CA ARG A 40 8.00 9.16 -21.36
C ARG A 40 7.55 7.72 -21.58
N ASN A 41 6.29 7.44 -21.23
CA ASN A 41 5.64 6.13 -21.40
C ASN A 41 6.36 4.97 -20.68
N ILE A 42 7.02 5.27 -19.56
CA ILE A 42 7.64 4.26 -18.70
C ILE A 42 6.63 3.71 -17.69
N ILE A 43 6.83 2.44 -17.30
CA ILE A 43 6.11 1.81 -16.18
C ILE A 43 7.09 1.76 -15.01
N ASN A 44 6.63 2.18 -13.83
CA ASN A 44 7.37 2.09 -12.59
C ASN A 44 6.52 1.32 -11.58
N ASP A 45 7.09 0.25 -11.02
CA ASP A 45 6.41 -0.66 -10.10
C ASP A 45 6.65 -0.32 -8.62
N GLU A 46 7.41 0.74 -8.31
CA GLU A 46 7.63 1.21 -6.94
C GLU A 46 6.33 1.70 -6.31
N PHE A 47 6.23 1.56 -4.98
CA PHE A 47 5.00 1.94 -4.28
C PHE A 47 4.78 3.44 -4.26
N ILE A 48 3.66 3.90 -4.81
CA ILE A 48 3.12 5.24 -4.61
C ILE A 48 1.83 5.12 -3.81
N LEU A 49 1.72 5.93 -2.75
CA LEU A 49 0.56 5.98 -1.86
C LEU A 49 -0.26 7.24 -2.15
N ASN A 50 -1.54 7.22 -1.78
CA ASN A 50 -2.41 8.39 -1.89
C ASN A 50 -1.87 9.62 -1.11
N ILE A 51 -1.17 9.38 -0.01
CA ILE A 51 -0.53 10.44 0.81
C ILE A 51 0.62 11.15 0.08
N ASP A 52 1.17 10.57 -0.99
CA ASP A 52 2.26 11.16 -1.76
C ASP A 52 1.79 12.18 -2.80
N ILE A 53 0.50 12.18 -3.14
CA ILE A 53 -0.03 13.09 -4.17
C ILE A 53 0.14 14.55 -3.78
N ALA A 54 -0.19 14.89 -2.53
CA ALA A 54 -0.08 16.26 -2.02
C ALA A 54 1.38 16.79 -2.00
N PRO A 55 2.37 16.10 -1.39
CA PRO A 55 3.75 16.57 -1.38
C PRO A 55 4.35 16.68 -2.78
N SER A 56 4.06 15.76 -3.71
CA SER A 56 4.55 15.85 -5.09
C SER A 56 3.99 17.05 -5.86
N ILE A 57 2.70 17.38 -5.66
CA ILE A 57 2.10 18.58 -6.26
C ILE A 57 2.79 19.83 -5.70
N LEU A 58 3.00 19.92 -4.39
CA LEU A 58 3.70 21.06 -3.78
C LEU A 58 5.12 21.22 -4.32
N ALA A 59 5.88 20.13 -4.37
CA ALA A 59 7.24 20.12 -4.91
C ALA A 59 7.27 20.58 -6.38
N SER A 60 6.30 20.17 -7.20
CA SER A 60 6.19 20.61 -8.60
C SER A 60 6.02 22.13 -8.77
N THR A 61 5.53 22.83 -7.74
CA THR A 61 5.36 24.29 -7.73
C THR A 61 6.57 25.04 -7.14
N GLY A 62 7.59 24.33 -6.65
CA GLY A 62 8.71 24.90 -5.92
C GLY A 62 8.37 25.34 -4.49
N LEU A 63 7.18 24.98 -3.98
CA LEU A 63 6.80 25.22 -2.59
C LEU A 63 7.43 24.18 -1.65
N THR A 64 7.74 24.60 -0.44
CA THR A 64 8.23 23.70 0.60
C THR A 64 7.13 22.74 1.05
N VAL A 65 7.41 21.45 1.05
CA VAL A 65 6.54 20.42 1.61
C VAL A 65 6.55 20.52 3.15
N PRO A 66 5.40 20.70 3.82
CA PRO A 66 5.34 20.73 5.27
C PRO A 66 5.81 19.43 5.91
N GLN A 67 6.65 19.49 6.94
CA GLN A 67 7.21 18.32 7.65
C GLN A 67 6.13 17.39 8.23
N ARG A 68 4.91 17.90 8.48
CA ARG A 68 3.76 17.11 8.97
C ARG A 68 3.18 16.15 7.92
N MET A 69 3.52 16.30 6.64
CA MET A 69 3.09 15.37 5.61
C MET A 69 3.97 14.12 5.68
N GLN A 70 3.35 12.95 5.84
CA GLN A 70 4.05 11.67 5.88
C GLN A 70 4.39 11.12 4.49
N GLY A 71 3.66 11.58 3.45
CA GLY A 71 3.99 11.24 2.06
C GLY A 71 5.27 11.92 1.61
N VAL A 72 5.84 11.42 0.51
CA VAL A 72 7.06 11.97 -0.09
C VAL A 72 6.84 12.33 -1.56
N ASP A 73 7.67 13.23 -2.08
CA ASP A 73 7.63 13.60 -3.50
C ASP A 73 8.08 12.40 -4.35
N PHE A 74 7.13 11.81 -5.09
CA PHE A 74 7.41 10.71 -6.01
C PHE A 74 7.93 11.18 -7.37
N SER A 75 8.07 12.49 -7.61
CA SER A 75 8.62 13.00 -8.85
C SER A 75 10.07 12.56 -9.08
N ASP A 76 10.79 12.32 -7.99
CA ASP A 76 12.13 11.72 -7.99
C ASP A 76 12.17 10.36 -8.71
N LEU A 77 11.11 9.54 -8.60
CA LEU A 77 11.02 8.23 -9.26
C LEU A 77 11.05 8.29 -10.79
N TYR A 78 10.72 9.44 -11.39
CA TYR A 78 10.65 9.59 -12.84
C TYR A 78 11.51 10.74 -13.38
N LEU A 79 11.89 11.73 -12.57
CA LEU A 79 12.77 12.84 -13.00
C LEU A 79 14.25 12.53 -12.79
N GLU A 80 14.63 11.78 -11.76
CA GLU A 80 16.03 11.47 -11.50
C GLU A 80 16.56 10.42 -12.47
N GLU A 81 17.76 10.61 -13.02
CA GLU A 81 18.37 9.61 -13.93
C GLU A 81 18.85 8.37 -13.18
N LYS A 82 19.18 8.52 -11.90
CA LYS A 82 19.69 7.43 -11.07
C LYS A 82 18.56 6.81 -10.26
N PRO A 83 18.67 5.51 -9.90
CA PRO A 83 17.77 4.91 -8.95
C PRO A 83 17.77 5.68 -7.63
N VAL A 84 16.58 5.96 -7.13
CA VAL A 84 16.37 6.59 -5.83
C VAL A 84 16.08 5.53 -4.79
N ASP A 85 16.58 5.74 -3.57
CA ASP A 85 16.19 4.90 -2.45
C ASP A 85 14.73 5.21 -2.10
N TRP A 86 13.89 4.18 -2.13
CA TRP A 86 12.45 4.33 -2.08
C TRP A 86 11.82 3.31 -1.14
N ARG A 87 10.60 3.60 -0.67
CA ARG A 87 9.91 2.72 0.28
C ARG A 87 9.73 1.31 -0.30
N LYS A 88 9.90 0.31 0.55
CA LYS A 88 9.73 -1.11 0.20
C LYS A 88 8.50 -1.76 0.82
N ASP A 89 7.87 -1.04 1.73
CA ASP A 89 6.65 -1.43 2.40
C ASP A 89 5.79 -0.20 2.74
N PHE A 90 4.53 -0.45 3.07
CA PHE A 90 3.64 0.56 3.63
C PHE A 90 2.64 -0.04 4.61
N PHE A 91 2.16 0.81 5.51
CA PHE A 91 1.08 0.51 6.43
C PHE A 91 -0.25 0.94 5.84
N TYR A 92 -1.25 0.09 5.99
CA TYR A 92 -2.64 0.34 5.63
C TYR A 92 -3.51 0.28 6.88
N GLU A 93 -4.49 1.17 6.95
CA GLU A 93 -5.49 1.19 7.99
C GLU A 93 -6.88 1.44 7.40
N HIS A 94 -7.84 0.67 7.89
CA HIS A 94 -9.27 0.95 7.77
C HIS A 94 -9.89 0.92 9.18
N PRO A 95 -10.31 2.07 9.73
CA PRO A 95 -11.02 2.10 11.00
C PRO A 95 -12.47 1.63 10.82
N TYR A 96 -13.12 1.17 11.89
CA TYR A 96 -14.55 0.84 11.82
C TYR A 96 -15.37 2.10 11.49
N VAL A 97 -16.38 1.96 10.63
CA VAL A 97 -17.18 3.11 10.18
C VAL A 97 -18.33 3.41 11.14
N THR A 98 -19.00 2.36 11.64
CA THR A 98 -20.21 2.50 12.48
C THR A 98 -20.20 1.53 13.66
N ASN A 99 -20.08 0.24 13.39
CA ASN A 99 -19.85 -0.81 14.38
C ASN A 99 -18.97 -1.92 13.80
N GLU A 100 -18.42 -2.75 14.67
CA GLU A 100 -17.54 -3.87 14.32
C GLU A 100 -18.23 -4.95 13.47
N GLU A 101 -19.54 -5.14 13.65
CA GLU A 101 -20.30 -6.22 13.00
C GLU A 101 -20.67 -5.95 11.53
N ARG A 102 -20.65 -4.69 11.07
CA ARG A 102 -21.04 -4.32 9.71
C ARG A 102 -19.86 -4.33 8.74
N ILE A 103 -18.85 -3.52 9.03
CA ILE A 103 -17.59 -3.44 8.26
C ILE A 103 -16.46 -3.47 9.29
N PRO A 104 -15.85 -4.64 9.51
CA PRO A 104 -14.71 -4.79 10.40
C PRO A 104 -13.57 -3.83 10.05
N SER A 105 -12.96 -3.26 11.09
CA SER A 105 -11.67 -2.58 10.93
C SER A 105 -10.60 -3.58 10.50
N SER A 106 -9.63 -3.13 9.72
CA SER A 106 -8.48 -3.93 9.32
C SER A 106 -7.24 -3.07 9.24
N GLU A 107 -6.10 -3.66 9.59
CA GLU A 107 -4.78 -3.05 9.45
C GLU A 107 -3.89 -4.00 8.65
N ALA A 108 -2.97 -3.49 7.85
CA ALA A 108 -2.08 -4.34 7.08
C ALA A 108 -0.68 -3.75 6.91
N LEU A 109 0.31 -4.65 6.79
CA LEU A 109 1.63 -4.37 6.24
C LEU A 109 1.69 -4.98 4.85
N VAL A 110 2.04 -4.16 3.85
CA VAL A 110 2.14 -4.59 2.46
C VAL A 110 3.57 -4.38 1.98
N THR A 111 4.17 -5.43 1.41
CA THR A 111 5.44 -5.38 0.67
C THR A 111 5.20 -5.79 -0.77
N HIS A 112 6.24 -5.76 -1.62
CA HIS A 112 6.11 -6.23 -3.01
C HIS A 112 5.80 -7.73 -3.13
N SER A 113 6.19 -8.53 -2.14
CA SER A 113 6.11 -9.99 -2.20
C SER A 113 5.21 -10.60 -1.14
N GLU A 114 4.82 -9.85 -0.11
CA GLU A 114 4.15 -10.38 1.07
C GLU A 114 3.12 -9.38 1.60
N LYS A 115 2.07 -9.92 2.21
CA LYS A 115 1.06 -9.13 2.91
C LYS A 115 0.69 -9.77 4.22
N TYR A 116 0.64 -8.96 5.26
CA TYR A 116 0.14 -9.34 6.58
C TYR A 116 -1.07 -8.47 6.90
N ILE A 117 -2.18 -9.09 7.32
CA ILE A 117 -3.42 -8.42 7.69
C ILE A 117 -3.76 -8.79 9.13
N LEU A 118 -4.13 -7.79 9.92
CA LEU A 118 -4.66 -7.92 11.27
C LEU A 118 -6.10 -7.42 11.30
N TRP A 119 -6.97 -8.23 11.89
CA TRP A 119 -8.37 -7.93 12.18
C TRP A 119 -8.52 -7.75 13.70
N PRO A 120 -8.23 -6.55 14.24
CA PRO A 120 -7.93 -6.37 15.66
C PRO A 120 -9.10 -6.73 16.60
N HIS A 121 -10.35 -6.62 16.14
CA HIS A 121 -11.54 -6.94 16.94
C HIS A 121 -11.86 -8.44 16.98
N TYR A 122 -11.27 -9.23 16.08
CA TYR A 122 -11.58 -10.65 15.91
C TYR A 122 -10.42 -11.57 16.32
N ASP A 123 -9.30 -11.00 16.79
CA ASP A 123 -8.05 -11.73 17.04
C ASP A 123 -7.69 -12.66 15.86
N PHE A 124 -7.91 -12.14 14.65
CA PHE A 124 -7.72 -12.88 13.41
C PHE A 124 -6.65 -12.23 12.56
N GLU A 125 -5.84 -13.06 11.93
CA GLU A 125 -4.68 -12.65 11.17
C GLU A 125 -4.63 -13.43 9.86
N GLU A 126 -4.16 -12.75 8.82
CA GLU A 126 -3.89 -13.37 7.52
C GLU A 126 -2.48 -13.04 7.06
N PHE A 127 -1.88 -14.00 6.36
CA PHE A 127 -0.62 -13.82 5.68
C PHE A 127 -0.70 -14.38 4.26
N PHE A 128 -0.27 -13.58 3.29
CA PHE A 128 -0.23 -13.96 1.88
C PHE A 128 1.18 -13.77 1.30
N ASP A 129 1.67 -14.80 0.62
CA ASP A 129 2.83 -14.71 -0.27
C ASP A 129 2.31 -14.24 -1.64
N LEU A 130 2.47 -12.95 -1.95
CA LEU A 130 1.92 -12.33 -3.16
C LEU A 130 2.61 -12.80 -4.45
N VAL A 131 3.77 -13.46 -4.34
CA VAL A 131 4.46 -14.05 -5.49
C VAL A 131 3.83 -15.37 -5.87
N LYS A 132 3.52 -16.22 -4.88
CA LYS A 132 2.89 -17.53 -5.10
C LYS A 132 1.38 -17.47 -5.18
N ASP A 133 0.77 -16.54 -4.45
CA ASP A 133 -0.66 -16.30 -4.35
C ASP A 133 -1.00 -14.83 -4.66
N PRO A 134 -0.88 -14.41 -5.94
CA PRO A 134 -1.15 -13.03 -6.34
C PRO A 134 -2.64 -12.63 -6.22
N PHE A 135 -3.51 -13.60 -5.96
CA PHE A 135 -4.96 -13.38 -5.78
C PHE A 135 -5.41 -13.46 -4.33
N GLU A 136 -4.49 -13.69 -3.38
CA GLU A 136 -4.76 -13.63 -1.94
C GLU A 136 -5.88 -14.57 -1.50
N VAL A 137 -5.91 -15.78 -2.05
CA VAL A 137 -6.97 -16.77 -1.80
C VAL A 137 -6.59 -17.83 -0.76
N SER A 138 -5.31 -17.92 -0.38
CA SER A 138 -4.79 -18.92 0.55
C SER A 138 -4.07 -18.27 1.73
N ASN A 139 -4.77 -18.15 2.86
CA ASN A 139 -4.18 -17.66 4.10
C ASN A 139 -3.11 -18.63 4.63
N ALA A 140 -1.85 -18.23 4.57
CA ALA A 140 -0.68 -19.01 4.98
C ALA A 140 -0.17 -18.67 6.39
N ILE A 141 -0.98 -17.99 7.23
CA ILE A 141 -0.58 -17.55 8.59
C ILE A 141 -0.09 -18.71 9.48
N ASN A 142 -0.67 -19.91 9.31
CA ASN A 142 -0.35 -21.10 10.10
C ASN A 142 0.58 -22.10 9.36
N ASP A 143 1.06 -21.74 8.17
CA ASP A 143 1.92 -22.63 7.40
C ASP A 143 3.32 -22.70 8.01
N ARG A 144 3.81 -23.93 8.22
CA ARG A 144 5.16 -24.15 8.80
C ARG A 144 6.27 -23.48 7.99
N SER A 145 6.11 -23.35 6.67
CA SER A 145 7.08 -22.69 5.79
C SER A 145 7.11 -21.17 5.96
N SER A 146 6.04 -20.57 6.49
CA SER A 146 5.83 -19.12 6.53
C SER A 146 6.16 -18.49 7.88
N VAL A 147 6.40 -19.30 8.93
CA VAL A 147 6.61 -18.84 10.32
C VAL A 147 7.61 -17.69 10.42
N ARG A 148 8.79 -17.82 9.79
CA ARG A 148 9.82 -16.76 9.85
C ARG A 148 9.39 -15.48 9.14
N ASN A 149 8.70 -15.59 8.01
CA ASN A 149 8.19 -14.45 7.26
C ASN A 149 7.11 -13.73 8.06
N VAL A 150 6.17 -14.46 8.65
CA VAL A 150 5.11 -13.93 9.53
C VAL A 150 5.71 -13.19 10.71
N GLU A 151 6.69 -13.76 11.42
CA GLU A 151 7.35 -13.11 12.55
C GLU A 151 8.03 -11.79 12.14
N SER A 152 8.74 -11.79 11.01
CA SER A 152 9.37 -10.59 10.46
C SER A 152 8.35 -9.52 10.09
N MET A 153 7.27 -9.91 9.41
CA MET A 153 6.18 -9.02 9.01
C MET A 153 5.48 -8.42 10.21
N LYS A 154 5.18 -9.20 11.25
CA LYS A 154 4.56 -8.70 12.50
C LYS A 154 5.44 -7.67 13.19
N LYS A 155 6.75 -7.91 13.27
CA LYS A 155 7.69 -6.95 13.84
C LYS A 155 7.67 -5.63 13.05
N ARG A 156 7.82 -5.72 11.73
CA ARG A 156 7.82 -4.54 10.85
C ARG A 156 6.48 -3.79 10.87
N PHE A 157 5.38 -4.51 10.96
CA PHE A 157 4.04 -3.96 11.08
C PHE A 157 3.91 -3.08 12.33
N LEU A 158 4.40 -3.54 13.48
CA LEU A 158 4.39 -2.76 14.72
C LEU A 158 5.24 -1.49 14.61
N GLU A 159 6.41 -1.58 13.98
CA GLU A 159 7.27 -0.40 13.73
C GLU A 159 6.55 0.65 12.89
N LEU A 160 5.88 0.25 11.79
CA LEU A 160 5.15 1.20 10.96
C LEU A 160 3.90 1.76 11.66
N LYS A 161 3.17 0.93 12.41
CA LYS A 161 1.98 1.35 13.17
C LYS A 161 2.32 2.41 14.22
N GLU A 162 3.48 2.31 14.88
CA GLU A 162 3.92 3.33 15.83
C GLU A 162 4.20 4.67 15.14
N ASN A 163 4.80 4.65 13.94
CA ASN A 163 5.12 5.83 13.14
C ASN A 163 3.91 6.47 12.44
N ALA A 164 2.80 5.74 12.30
CA ALA A 164 1.59 6.24 11.65
C ALA A 164 0.77 7.20 12.54
N LYS A 165 1.08 7.28 13.84
CA LYS A 165 0.37 8.09 14.84
C LYS A 165 0.72 9.57 14.84
#